data_AF-A0A5N7B740-F1
#
_entry.id   AF-A0A5N7B740-F1
#
_cell.length_a   1.000
_cell.length_b   1.000
_cell.length_c   1.000
_cell.angle_alpha   90.00
_cell.angle_beta   90.00
_cell.angle_gamma   90.00
#
_symmetry.space_group_name_H-M   'P 1'
#
loop_
_entity.id
_entity.type
_entity.pdbx_description
1 polymer ?
#
loop_
_entity_poly.entity_id
_entity_poly.type
_entity_poly.pdbx_seq_one_letter_code
_entity_poly.pdbx_strand_id
1 'polypeptide(L)'
;MSAATIPAPAAEQDYKETLLPLLMKNNVLSFGSFTLKSGRESPYFFTSSLLHTAPLLRATSAAYANVLSAPPFVTVAADGTTTPNFDIIFGPAYKGIPVCASVLNELAVQDSLSASAKGTWDNVSYSFNRKEAKDHGEGGNIVGAPLKGKRVVIVDDVITAGTAIREAVSIIQKEGGIVTGIVVLLDREERVSDAEPKSAIGVAQRDLGGNIPIRAVIGLHDLIEKLGDKLGESEVQRLKDYRARYGAE
;
A
#
# COMPACT_ATOMS: atom_id res chain seq x y z
N MET A 1 22.35 -5.37 25.70
CA MET A 1 21.53 -4.32 25.06
C MET A 1 22.42 -3.57 24.09
N SER A 2 22.28 -3.82 22.79
CA SER A 2 22.81 -2.94 21.75
C SER A 2 21.59 -2.58 20.91
N ALA A 3 21.11 -1.35 21.06
CA ALA A 3 20.10 -0.81 20.17
C ALA A 3 20.76 -0.73 18.81
N ALA A 4 20.48 -1.72 17.95
CA ALA A 4 20.82 -1.63 16.54
C ALA A 4 20.08 -0.40 16.01
N THR A 5 20.81 0.71 15.89
CA THR A 5 20.37 1.89 15.17
C THR A 5 20.24 1.49 13.72
N ILE A 6 19.03 1.08 13.34
CA ILE A 6 18.71 0.83 11.94
C ILE A 6 18.74 2.21 11.25
N PRO A 7 19.71 2.49 10.36
CA PRO A 7 19.82 3.79 9.71
C PRO A 7 18.54 4.10 8.92
N ALA A 8 18.15 5.38 8.89
CA ALA A 8 17.08 5.88 8.01
C ALA A 8 17.28 5.30 6.59
N PRO A 9 16.26 4.73 5.94
CA PRO A 9 16.42 4.27 4.57
C PRO A 9 16.88 5.46 3.73
N ALA A 10 18.02 5.33 3.06
CA ALA A 10 18.49 6.34 2.13
C ALA A 10 17.49 6.42 0.95
N ALA A 11 17.20 7.62 0.48
CA ALA A 11 16.23 7.88 -0.59
C ALA A 11 16.52 7.14 -1.92
N GLU A 12 17.75 6.64 -2.10
CA GLU A 12 18.18 5.90 -3.30
C GLU A 12 18.19 4.37 -3.14
N GLN A 13 18.00 3.84 -1.93
CA GLN A 13 18.03 2.39 -1.72
C GLN A 13 16.66 1.80 -2.03
N ASP A 14 16.60 0.85 -2.96
CA ASP A 14 15.37 0.14 -3.32
C ASP A 14 14.73 -0.44 -2.04
N TYR A 15 13.60 0.13 -1.63
CA TYR A 15 12.93 -0.24 -0.40
C TYR A 15 12.55 -1.73 -0.36
N LYS A 16 12.41 -2.37 -1.53
CA LYS A 16 12.05 -3.79 -1.66
C LYS A 16 13.17 -4.69 -1.15
N GLU A 17 14.44 -4.30 -1.30
CA GLU A 17 15.60 -5.03 -0.77
C GLU A 17 15.61 -5.07 0.76
N THR A 18 15.01 -4.07 1.41
CA THR A 18 14.85 -4.04 2.87
C THR A 18 13.55 -4.71 3.31
N LEU A 19 12.45 -4.43 2.60
CA LEU A 19 11.12 -4.88 2.96
C LEU A 19 10.96 -6.39 2.81
N LEU A 20 11.28 -6.96 1.64
CA LEU A 20 10.99 -8.36 1.33
C LEU A 20 11.66 -9.36 2.30
N PRO A 21 12.96 -9.23 2.64
CA PRO A 21 13.59 -10.12 3.62
C PRO A 21 12.95 -10.00 5.01
N LEU A 22 12.51 -8.80 5.39
CA LEU A 22 11.85 -8.57 6.68
C LEU A 22 10.46 -9.22 6.73
N LEU A 23 9.70 -9.12 5.63
CA LEU A 23 8.40 -9.79 5.49
C LEU A 23 8.56 -11.32 5.59
N MET A 24 9.58 -11.88 4.92
CA MET A 24 9.90 -13.31 4.98
C MET A 24 10.29 -13.75 6.38
N LYS A 25 11.24 -13.04 7.00
CA LYS A 25 11.76 -13.37 8.34
C LYS A 25 10.67 -13.39 9.41
N ASN A 26 9.62 -12.59 9.24
CA ASN A 26 8.51 -12.48 10.19
C ASN A 26 7.26 -13.24 9.74
N ASN A 27 7.35 -14.11 8.72
CA ASN A 27 6.23 -14.89 8.17
C ASN A 27 5.04 -14.05 7.68
N VAL A 28 5.25 -12.75 7.43
CA VAL A 28 4.28 -11.89 6.74
C VAL A 28 4.14 -12.35 5.29
N LEU A 29 5.27 -12.76 4.70
CA LEU A 29 5.37 -13.44 3.42
C LEU A 29 5.95 -14.85 3.65
N SER A 30 5.26 -15.89 3.21
CA SER A 30 5.67 -17.29 3.38
C SER A 30 5.60 -18.04 2.06
N PHE A 31 6.47 -19.05 1.91
CA PHE A 31 6.54 -19.93 0.73
C PHE A 31 6.28 -21.37 1.15
N GLY A 32 5.55 -22.14 0.34
CA GLY A 32 4.98 -23.42 0.73
C GLY A 32 3.79 -23.81 -0.13
N SER A 33 2.84 -24.58 0.38
CA SER A 33 1.56 -24.85 -0.30
C SER A 33 0.43 -24.28 0.54
N PHE A 34 -0.39 -23.41 -0.06
CA PHE A 34 -1.46 -22.71 0.65
C PHE A 34 -2.73 -22.71 -0.19
N THR A 35 -3.85 -23.10 0.42
CA THR A 35 -5.17 -22.94 -0.19
C THR A 35 -5.69 -21.53 0.08
N LEU A 36 -5.90 -20.74 -0.98
CA LEU A 36 -6.47 -19.39 -0.88
C LEU A 36 -7.98 -19.42 -0.63
N LYS A 37 -8.57 -18.28 -0.26
CA LYS A 37 -10.03 -18.13 -0.15
C LYS A 37 -10.79 -18.47 -1.44
N SER A 38 -10.12 -18.36 -2.59
CA SER A 38 -10.65 -18.76 -3.90
C SER A 38 -10.62 -20.28 -4.15
N GLY A 39 -10.01 -21.06 -3.26
CA GLY A 39 -9.73 -22.49 -3.45
C GLY A 39 -8.47 -22.78 -4.28
N ARG A 40 -7.76 -21.76 -4.77
CA ARG A 40 -6.50 -21.95 -5.51
C ARG A 40 -5.38 -22.42 -4.59
N GLU A 41 -4.57 -23.36 -5.08
CA GLU A 41 -3.29 -23.72 -4.49
C GLU A 41 -2.21 -22.71 -4.89
N SER A 42 -1.69 -21.98 -3.92
CA SER A 42 -0.69 -20.92 -4.08
C SER A 42 0.66 -21.37 -3.51
N PRO A 43 1.79 -21.12 -4.21
CA PRO A 43 3.13 -21.41 -3.71
C PRO A 43 3.60 -20.43 -2.63
N TYR A 44 2.83 -19.36 -2.39
CA TYR A 44 3.13 -18.34 -1.41
C TYR A 44 1.88 -17.85 -0.69
N PHE A 45 2.06 -17.31 0.50
CA PHE A 45 1.00 -16.70 1.29
C PHE A 45 1.47 -15.37 1.86
N PHE A 46 0.53 -14.43 1.95
CA PHE A 46 0.77 -13.11 2.51
C PHE A 46 -0.30 -12.78 3.54
N THR A 47 0.12 -12.31 4.72
CA THR A 47 -0.78 -11.87 5.78
C THR A 47 -0.30 -10.60 6.45
N SER A 48 -1.04 -9.51 6.26
CA SER A 48 -0.80 -8.24 6.93
C SER A 48 -1.05 -8.27 8.44
N SER A 49 -1.74 -9.30 8.97
CA SER A 49 -2.00 -9.43 10.41
C SER A 49 -0.72 -9.56 11.24
N LEU A 50 0.43 -9.88 10.62
CA LEU A 50 1.73 -9.98 11.27
C LEU A 50 2.54 -8.67 11.21
N LEU A 51 2.02 -7.60 10.62
CA LEU A 51 2.66 -6.28 10.56
C LEU A 51 2.49 -5.47 11.86
N HIS A 52 3.05 -5.97 12.97
CA HIS A 52 2.82 -5.39 14.30
C HIS A 52 4.10 -5.01 15.08
N THR A 53 5.29 -5.28 14.55
CA THR A 53 6.56 -4.93 15.22
C THR A 53 7.10 -3.61 14.69
N ALA A 54 7.89 -2.89 15.50
CA ALA A 54 8.47 -1.61 15.09
C ALA A 54 9.30 -1.69 13.79
N PRO A 55 10.17 -2.71 13.56
CA PRO A 55 10.87 -2.84 12.29
C PRO A 55 9.94 -3.04 11.10
N LEU A 56 8.89 -3.84 11.25
CA LEU A 56 7.91 -4.09 10.18
C LEU A 56 7.11 -2.82 9.87
N LEU A 57 6.64 -2.12 10.90
CA LEU A 57 5.89 -0.87 10.73
C LEU A 57 6.75 0.15 9.97
N ARG A 58 8.00 0.35 10.40
CA ARG A 58 8.94 1.29 9.77
C ARG A 58 9.27 0.93 8.33
N ALA A 59 9.61 -0.34 8.06
CA ALA A 59 9.94 -0.76 6.69
C ALA A 59 8.72 -0.64 5.76
N THR A 60 7.54 -0.98 6.27
CA THR A 60 6.28 -0.86 5.52
C THR A 60 5.94 0.60 5.27
N SER A 61 5.99 1.47 6.29
CA SER A 61 5.72 2.90 6.14
C SER A 61 6.68 3.57 5.15
N ALA A 62 7.98 3.24 5.23
CA ALA A 62 8.98 3.73 4.29
C ALA A 62 8.70 3.32 2.84
N ALA A 63 8.23 2.09 2.64
CA ALA A 63 7.92 1.58 1.31
C ALA A 63 6.68 2.26 0.70
N TYR A 64 5.62 2.47 1.48
CA TYR A 64 4.48 3.29 1.06
C TYR A 64 4.87 4.75 0.81
N ALA A 65 5.69 5.34 1.69
CA ALA A 65 6.18 6.71 1.53
C ALA A 65 6.97 6.86 0.22
N ASN A 66 7.80 5.88 -0.13
CA ASN A 66 8.53 5.87 -1.40
C ASN A 66 7.60 5.84 -2.62
N VAL A 67 6.55 5.01 -2.60
CA VAL A 67 5.53 4.98 -3.66
C VAL A 67 4.78 6.33 -3.75
N LEU A 68 4.38 6.90 -2.61
CA LEU A 68 3.67 8.18 -2.57
C LEU A 68 4.54 9.38 -2.93
N SER A 69 5.86 9.27 -2.82
CA SER A 69 6.83 10.31 -3.20
C SER A 69 7.22 10.26 -4.68
N ALA A 70 6.59 9.40 -5.47
CA ALA A 70 6.82 9.26 -6.91
C ALA A 70 5.58 9.63 -7.74
N PRO A 71 5.74 10.07 -9.00
CA PRO A 71 4.61 10.25 -9.90
C PRO A 71 3.77 8.97 -10.05
N PRO A 72 2.43 9.09 -10.14
CA PRO A 72 1.65 10.32 -10.29
C PRO A 72 1.21 10.96 -8.96
N PHE A 73 1.66 10.47 -7.80
CA PHE A 73 1.22 10.97 -6.49
C PHE A 73 1.86 12.31 -6.10
N VAL A 74 2.98 12.63 -6.74
CA VAL A 74 3.60 13.96 -6.68
C VAL A 74 3.81 14.53 -8.07
N THR A 75 3.88 15.84 -8.14
CA THR A 75 4.40 16.59 -9.29
C THR A 75 5.80 17.10 -8.94
N VAL A 76 6.79 16.83 -9.80
CA VAL A 76 8.15 17.35 -9.66
C VAL A 76 8.35 18.46 -10.68
N ALA A 77 8.58 19.68 -10.21
CA ALA A 77 8.86 20.84 -11.05
C ALA A 77 10.29 20.79 -11.60
N ALA A 78 10.58 21.63 -12.61
CA ALA A 78 11.87 21.66 -13.27
C ALA A 78 13.04 22.05 -12.33
N ASP A 79 12.74 22.74 -11.23
CA ASP A 79 13.70 23.12 -10.19
C ASP A 79 13.89 22.04 -9.10
N GLY A 80 13.24 20.87 -9.26
CA GLY A 80 13.27 19.78 -8.31
C GLY A 80 12.24 19.89 -7.17
N THR A 81 11.44 20.97 -7.11
CA THR A 81 10.38 21.11 -6.13
C THR A 81 9.34 20.01 -6.31
N THR A 82 9.09 19.25 -5.24
CA THR A 82 8.09 18.19 -5.23
C THR A 82 6.82 18.68 -4.56
N THR A 83 5.65 18.45 -5.16
CA THR A 83 4.35 18.84 -4.61
C THR A 83 3.40 17.65 -4.59
N PRO A 84 2.78 17.32 -3.44
CA PRO A 84 1.77 16.26 -3.37
C PRO A 84 0.52 16.55 -4.22
N ASN A 85 0.10 15.55 -4.99
CA ASN A 85 -1.14 15.57 -5.78
C ASN A 85 -2.36 15.13 -4.96
N PHE A 86 -2.22 15.07 -3.63
CA PHE A 86 -3.26 14.75 -2.65
C PHE A 86 -3.10 15.62 -1.40
N ASP A 87 -4.18 15.75 -0.63
CA ASP A 87 -4.23 16.53 0.62
C ASP A 87 -4.41 15.61 1.83
N ILE A 88 -4.98 14.42 1.64
CA ILE A 88 -5.29 13.47 2.72
C ILE A 88 -4.85 12.05 2.35
N ILE A 89 -4.17 11.37 3.26
CA ILE A 89 -3.95 9.92 3.24
C ILE A 89 -5.07 9.25 4.04
N PHE A 90 -5.91 8.48 3.35
CA PHE A 90 -7.06 7.81 3.94
C PHE A 90 -6.81 6.32 4.16
N GLY A 91 -6.97 5.85 5.40
CA GLY A 91 -6.84 4.44 5.77
C GLY A 91 -8.20 3.81 6.08
N PRO A 92 -8.72 2.87 5.26
CA PRO A 92 -9.99 2.20 5.55
C PRO A 92 -9.91 1.38 6.84
N ALA A 93 -10.98 1.41 7.65
CA ALA A 93 -11.01 0.61 8.88
C ALA A 93 -11.04 -0.90 8.60
N TYR A 94 -10.25 -1.73 9.30
CA TYR A 94 -9.36 -1.38 10.42
C TYR A 94 -7.88 -1.29 10.05
N LYS A 95 -7.46 -2.07 9.04
CA LYS A 95 -6.03 -2.27 8.73
C LYS A 95 -5.37 -1.03 8.14
N GLY A 96 -6.12 -0.20 7.42
CA GLY A 96 -5.62 1.06 6.87
C GLY A 96 -5.30 2.11 7.95
N ILE A 97 -5.90 2.02 9.14
CA ILE A 97 -5.72 3.02 10.22
C ILE A 97 -4.24 3.14 10.67
N PRO A 98 -3.57 2.06 11.11
CA PRO A 98 -2.15 2.15 11.45
C PRO A 98 -1.27 2.48 10.24
N VAL A 99 -1.67 2.07 9.03
CA VAL A 99 -0.92 2.34 7.80
C VAL A 99 -0.95 3.84 7.48
N CYS A 100 -2.12 4.49 7.36
CA CYS A 100 -2.17 5.91 6.99
C CYS A 100 -1.46 6.81 8.00
N ALA A 101 -1.59 6.52 9.30
CA ALA A 101 -0.93 7.29 10.35
C ALA A 101 0.60 7.12 10.30
N SER A 102 1.09 5.89 10.16
CA SER A 102 2.54 5.62 10.10
C SER A 102 3.18 6.15 8.81
N VAL A 103 2.48 6.08 7.68
CA VAL A 103 2.95 6.60 6.39
C VAL A 103 3.06 8.11 6.40
N LEU A 104 2.07 8.84 6.94
CA LEU A 104 2.17 10.29 7.08
C LEU A 104 3.35 10.69 7.96
N ASN A 105 3.51 10.01 9.10
CA ASN A 105 4.65 10.25 9.99
C ASN A 105 5.99 9.99 9.29
N GLU A 106 6.10 8.91 8.52
CA GLU A 106 7.32 8.58 7.77
C GLU A 106 7.64 9.64 6.72
N LEU A 107 6.65 10.11 5.95
CA LEU A 107 6.82 11.19 4.96
C LEU A 107 7.35 12.47 5.64
N ALA A 108 6.76 12.86 6.77
CA ALA A 108 7.20 14.03 7.54
C ALA A 108 8.63 13.85 8.11
N VAL A 109 8.97 12.66 8.61
CA VAL A 109 10.32 12.35 9.11
C VAL A 109 11.34 12.44 7.98
N GLN A 110 11.09 11.79 6.84
CA GLN A 110 12.01 11.81 5.69
C GLN A 110 12.24 13.24 5.18
N ASP A 111 11.18 14.03 5.08
CA ASP A 111 11.27 15.44 4.66
C ASP A 111 12.01 16.31 5.68
N SER A 112 11.82 16.08 6.99
CA SER A 112 12.56 16.81 8.03
C SER A 112 14.08 16.55 8.01
N LEU A 113 14.47 15.34 7.61
CA LEU A 113 15.86 14.87 7.50
C LEU A 113 16.48 15.15 6.13
N SER A 114 15.69 15.55 5.13
CA SER A 114 16.15 15.88 3.80
C SER A 114 17.11 17.08 3.80
N ALA A 115 18.16 16.98 2.98
CA ALA A 115 19.16 18.04 2.82
C ALA A 115 18.75 19.13 1.83
N SER A 116 17.79 18.85 0.94
CA SER A 116 17.43 19.72 -0.18
C SER A 116 16.18 20.57 0.11
N ALA A 117 15.01 19.93 0.12
CA ALA A 117 13.72 20.56 0.33
C ALA A 117 13.06 20.04 1.62
N LYS A 118 12.42 20.95 2.35
CA LYS A 118 11.63 20.69 3.56
C LYS A 118 10.25 21.34 3.41
N GLY A 119 9.27 20.80 4.12
CA GLY A 119 7.89 21.25 4.11
C GLY A 119 7.05 20.65 2.97
N THR A 120 7.56 19.62 2.26
CA THR A 120 6.84 18.98 1.15
C THR A 120 5.48 18.43 1.60
N TRP A 121 5.42 17.92 2.83
CA TRP A 121 4.25 17.22 3.38
C TRP A 121 3.49 18.01 4.45
N ASP A 122 3.87 19.27 4.74
CA ASP A 122 3.32 20.06 5.86
C ASP A 122 1.80 20.27 5.77
N ASN A 123 1.26 20.28 4.55
CA ASN A 123 -0.17 20.47 4.29
C ASN A 123 -0.94 19.15 4.08
N VAL A 124 -0.27 18.00 4.20
CA VAL A 124 -0.90 16.68 4.07
C VAL A 124 -1.39 16.21 5.43
N SER A 125 -2.64 15.77 5.48
CA SER A 125 -3.26 15.18 6.67
C SER A 125 -3.54 13.70 6.48
N TYR A 126 -3.98 13.02 7.54
CA TYR A 126 -4.52 11.66 7.43
C TYR A 126 -5.95 11.60 7.95
N SER A 127 -6.70 10.60 7.52
CA SER A 127 -8.05 10.32 8.00
C SER A 127 -8.39 8.84 7.86
N PHE A 128 -9.41 8.40 8.58
CA PHE A 128 -9.95 7.05 8.47
C PHE A 128 -11.42 7.02 8.83
N ASN A 129 -12.15 6.02 8.36
CA ASN A 129 -13.55 5.83 8.76
C ASN A 129 -13.69 4.99 10.04
N ARG A 130 -14.85 5.09 10.67
CA ARG A 130 -15.38 4.09 11.60
C ARG A 130 -16.28 3.11 10.84
N LYS A 131 -16.45 1.90 11.38
CA LYS A 131 -17.44 0.94 10.85
C LYS A 131 -18.87 1.30 11.24
N GLU A 132 -19.05 1.98 12.37
CA GLU A 132 -20.34 2.50 12.82
C GLU A 132 -20.23 3.97 13.19
N ALA A 133 -21.29 4.73 12.88
CA ALA A 133 -21.40 6.12 13.26
C ALA A 133 -21.49 6.24 14.77
N LYS A 134 -20.89 7.31 15.32
CA LYS A 134 -21.21 7.69 16.70
C LYS A 134 -22.40 8.64 16.69
N ASP A 135 -23.37 8.32 17.54
CA ASP A 135 -24.55 9.15 17.78
C ASP A 135 -24.28 10.30 18.77
N HIS A 136 -23.09 10.35 19.39
CA HIS A 136 -22.73 11.32 20.44
C HIS A 136 -21.26 11.83 20.28
N GLY A 137 -20.99 13.08 20.67
CA GLY A 137 -19.67 13.74 20.54
C GLY A 137 -19.52 14.53 19.23
N GLU A 138 -18.33 14.54 18.62
CA GLU A 138 -18.11 15.14 17.27
C GLU A 138 -18.94 14.49 16.15
N GLY A 139 -19.61 13.36 16.43
CA GLY A 139 -20.51 12.68 15.50
C GLY A 139 -19.81 12.10 14.27
N GLY A 140 -20.59 11.50 13.38
CA GLY A 140 -20.13 11.08 12.05
C GLY A 140 -19.24 9.83 12.01
N ASN A 141 -18.71 9.60 10.80
CA ASN A 141 -17.98 8.37 10.44
C ASN A 141 -16.50 8.59 10.18
N ILE A 142 -16.00 9.82 10.16
CA ILE A 142 -14.61 10.15 9.83
C ILE A 142 -13.85 10.59 11.08
N VAL A 143 -12.62 10.12 11.21
CA VAL A 143 -11.66 10.58 12.21
C VAL A 143 -10.44 11.14 11.49
N GLY A 144 -9.93 12.29 11.94
CA GLY A 144 -8.84 13.02 11.29
C GLY A 144 -9.38 14.24 10.52
N ALA A 145 -8.68 14.61 9.45
CA ALA A 145 -9.08 15.76 8.61
C ALA A 145 -10.45 15.56 7.92
N PRO A 146 -11.23 16.64 7.73
CA PRO A 146 -12.48 16.58 6.98
C PRO A 146 -12.20 16.33 5.49
N LEU A 147 -13.00 15.48 4.84
CA LEU A 147 -12.77 15.07 3.44
C LEU A 147 -13.32 16.07 2.41
N LYS A 148 -14.30 16.91 2.78
CA LYS A 148 -15.02 17.78 1.85
C LYS A 148 -14.09 18.70 1.06
N GLY A 149 -14.10 18.57 -0.26
CA GLY A 149 -13.30 19.36 -1.20
C GLY A 149 -11.80 19.02 -1.21
N LYS A 150 -11.39 17.93 -0.55
CA LYS A 150 -10.00 17.49 -0.46
C LYS A 150 -9.70 16.34 -1.42
N ARG A 151 -8.47 16.32 -1.93
CA ARG A 151 -7.89 15.24 -2.74
C ARG A 151 -7.40 14.15 -1.79
N VAL A 152 -7.85 12.91 -2.00
CA VAL A 152 -7.64 11.81 -1.06
C VAL A 152 -6.94 10.65 -1.76
N VAL A 153 -5.80 10.23 -1.22
CA VAL A 153 -5.15 8.97 -1.60
C VAL A 153 -5.50 7.90 -0.56
N ILE A 154 -5.92 6.72 -1.01
CA ILE A 154 -6.27 5.60 -0.13
C ILE A 154 -5.03 4.73 0.07
N VAL A 155 -4.75 4.30 1.31
CA VAL A 155 -3.74 3.28 1.61
C VAL A 155 -4.37 2.09 2.31
N ASP A 156 -4.09 0.87 1.83
CA ASP A 156 -4.64 -0.36 2.42
C ASP A 156 -3.72 -1.57 2.20
N ASP A 157 -3.90 -2.67 2.93
CA ASP A 157 -2.96 -3.79 2.88
C ASP A 157 -2.94 -4.55 1.54
N VAL A 158 -4.04 -5.18 1.14
CA VAL A 158 -4.10 -6.06 -0.04
C VAL A 158 -5.45 -5.93 -0.71
N ILE A 159 -5.46 -5.79 -2.04
CA ILE A 159 -6.70 -5.83 -2.81
C ILE A 159 -6.99 -7.29 -3.18
N THR A 160 -8.10 -7.82 -2.64
CA THR A 160 -8.58 -9.18 -2.97
C THR A 160 -9.73 -9.13 -3.98
N ALA A 161 -10.92 -8.74 -3.54
CA ALA A 161 -12.10 -8.60 -4.39
C ALA A 161 -12.42 -7.14 -4.75
N GLY A 162 -11.60 -6.19 -4.30
CA GLY A 162 -11.84 -4.73 -4.46
C GLY A 162 -12.96 -4.16 -3.57
N THR A 163 -13.63 -4.97 -2.76
CA THR A 163 -14.78 -4.53 -1.95
C THR A 163 -14.42 -3.44 -0.94
N ALA A 164 -13.31 -3.61 -0.20
CA ALA A 164 -12.85 -2.62 0.78
C ALA A 164 -12.52 -1.27 0.12
N ILE A 165 -11.91 -1.32 -1.07
CA ILE A 165 -11.61 -0.12 -1.87
C ILE A 165 -12.89 0.58 -2.32
N ARG A 166 -13.88 -0.16 -2.85
CA ARG A 166 -15.18 0.41 -3.25
C ARG A 166 -15.93 1.04 -2.08
N GLU A 167 -15.91 0.38 -0.91
CA GLU A 167 -16.47 0.92 0.33
C GLU A 167 -15.78 2.23 0.71
N ALA A 168 -14.43 2.25 0.72
CA ALA A 168 -13.66 3.45 1.04
C ALA A 168 -13.93 4.60 0.07
N VAL A 169 -13.95 4.32 -1.24
CA VAL A 169 -14.27 5.32 -2.27
C VAL A 169 -15.66 5.90 -2.06
N SER A 170 -16.66 5.05 -1.80
CA SER A 170 -18.04 5.49 -1.53
C SER A 170 -18.12 6.37 -0.28
N ILE A 171 -17.43 6.00 0.80
CA ILE A 171 -17.35 6.81 2.02
C ILE A 171 -16.74 8.19 1.72
N ILE A 172 -15.58 8.21 1.04
CA ILE A 172 -14.87 9.46 0.73
C ILE A 172 -15.76 10.39 -0.13
N GLN A 173 -16.39 9.85 -1.17
CA GLN A 173 -17.27 10.62 -2.05
C GLN A 173 -18.51 11.14 -1.31
N LYS A 174 -19.10 10.34 -0.42
CA LYS A 174 -20.25 10.74 0.40
C LYS A 174 -19.92 11.91 1.33
N GLU A 175 -18.70 11.97 1.84
CA GLU A 175 -18.18 13.07 2.67
C GLU A 175 -17.67 14.25 1.83
N GLY A 176 -17.82 14.20 0.50
CA GLY A 176 -17.45 15.25 -0.44
C GLY A 176 -15.96 15.29 -0.80
N GLY A 177 -15.20 14.23 -0.49
CA GLY A 177 -13.81 14.09 -0.91
C GLY A 177 -13.65 13.57 -2.33
N ILE A 178 -12.47 13.81 -2.90
CA ILE A 178 -12.11 13.47 -4.28
C ILE A 178 -11.00 12.43 -4.23
N VAL A 179 -11.31 11.19 -4.60
CA VAL A 179 -10.28 10.13 -4.64
C VAL A 179 -9.33 10.39 -5.80
N THR A 180 -8.03 10.56 -5.50
CA THR A 180 -6.98 10.84 -6.50
C THR A 180 -5.99 9.69 -6.67
N GLY A 181 -6.09 8.64 -5.87
CA GLY A 181 -5.26 7.45 -6.05
C GLY A 181 -5.44 6.41 -4.94
N ILE A 182 -4.90 5.23 -5.17
CA ILE A 182 -4.90 4.11 -4.22
C ILE A 182 -3.49 3.49 -4.21
N VAL A 183 -2.96 3.21 -3.03
CA VAL A 183 -1.73 2.44 -2.84
C VAL A 183 -2.01 1.25 -1.93
N VAL A 184 -1.57 0.07 -2.33
CA VAL A 184 -1.64 -1.13 -1.48
C VAL A 184 -0.30 -1.80 -1.25
N LEU A 185 -0.19 -2.63 -0.22
CA LEU A 185 1.08 -3.28 0.10
C LEU A 185 1.43 -4.33 -0.95
N LEU A 186 0.50 -5.22 -1.28
CA LEU A 186 0.72 -6.32 -2.21
C LEU A 186 -0.32 -6.33 -3.34
N ASP A 187 0.16 -6.29 -4.59
CA ASP A 187 -0.58 -6.81 -5.74
C ASP A 187 -0.18 -8.27 -5.98
N ARG A 188 -1.17 -9.15 -6.05
CA ARG A 188 -0.91 -10.56 -6.37
C ARG A 188 -0.72 -10.79 -7.87
N GLU A 189 -1.11 -9.82 -8.71
CA GLU A 189 -1.09 -9.90 -10.19
C GLU A 189 -1.85 -11.11 -10.72
N GLU A 190 -2.83 -11.58 -9.96
CA GLU A 190 -3.67 -12.71 -10.32
C GLU A 190 -5.00 -12.24 -10.88
N ARG A 191 -5.55 -12.97 -11.86
CA ARG A 191 -6.93 -12.78 -12.29
C ARG A 191 -7.90 -13.02 -11.15
N VAL A 192 -8.98 -12.24 -11.07
CA VAL A 192 -10.00 -12.39 -10.02
C VAL A 192 -10.67 -13.76 -10.09
N SER A 193 -11.00 -14.22 -11.30
CA SER A 193 -11.57 -15.56 -11.54
C SER A 193 -11.34 -15.98 -12.99
N ASP A 194 -11.69 -17.20 -13.37
CA ASP A 194 -11.61 -17.60 -14.79
C ASP A 194 -12.60 -16.83 -15.68
N ALA A 195 -13.66 -16.24 -15.11
CA ALA A 195 -14.61 -15.38 -15.82
C ALA A 195 -14.21 -13.88 -15.81
N GLU A 196 -13.25 -13.50 -14.98
CA GLU A 196 -12.75 -12.11 -14.87
C GLU A 196 -11.22 -12.16 -14.93
N PRO A 197 -10.63 -12.05 -16.14
CA PRO A 197 -9.21 -12.26 -16.37
C PRO A 197 -8.34 -11.11 -15.86
N LYS A 198 -8.94 -9.96 -15.51
CA LYS A 198 -8.23 -8.83 -14.92
C LYS A 198 -7.83 -9.11 -13.48
N SER A 199 -6.79 -8.43 -13.02
CA SER A 199 -6.43 -8.43 -11.61
C SER A 199 -7.45 -7.68 -10.77
N ALA A 200 -7.41 -7.87 -9.45
CA ALA A 200 -8.25 -7.10 -8.54
C ALA A 200 -8.00 -5.58 -8.68
N ILE A 201 -6.76 -5.19 -8.99
CA ILE A 201 -6.40 -3.81 -9.35
C ILE A 201 -7.03 -3.43 -10.70
N GLY A 202 -6.91 -4.27 -11.73
CA GLY A 202 -7.50 -3.99 -13.05
C GLY A 202 -9.02 -3.83 -13.02
N VAL A 203 -9.71 -4.63 -12.20
CA VAL A 203 -11.14 -4.48 -11.93
C VAL A 203 -11.44 -3.18 -11.20
N ALA A 204 -10.72 -2.87 -10.12
CA ALA A 204 -10.89 -1.61 -9.40
C ALA A 204 -10.65 -0.40 -10.32
N GLN A 205 -9.62 -0.44 -11.16
CA GLN A 205 -9.31 0.61 -12.13
C GLN A 205 -10.47 0.84 -13.11
N ARG A 206 -11.05 -0.25 -13.64
CA ARG A 206 -12.23 -0.20 -14.53
C ARG A 206 -13.42 0.42 -13.81
N ASP A 207 -13.75 -0.08 -12.62
CA ASP A 207 -14.93 0.33 -11.86
C ASP A 207 -14.84 1.81 -11.41
N LEU A 208 -13.61 2.33 -11.26
CA LEU A 208 -13.32 3.72 -10.91
C LEU A 208 -13.18 4.66 -12.12
N GLY A 209 -13.49 4.19 -13.34
CA GLY A 209 -13.47 5.02 -14.55
C GLY A 209 -12.09 5.23 -15.16
N GLY A 210 -11.10 4.41 -14.80
CA GLY A 210 -9.81 4.32 -15.50
C GLY A 210 -8.76 5.37 -15.15
N ASN A 211 -9.15 6.51 -14.56
CA ASN A 211 -8.25 7.66 -14.38
C ASN A 211 -7.61 7.75 -12.99
N ILE A 212 -8.07 6.97 -12.01
CA ILE A 212 -7.54 6.99 -10.64
C ILE A 212 -6.33 6.05 -10.56
N PRO A 213 -5.10 6.52 -10.36
CA PRO A 213 -3.94 5.64 -10.29
C PRO A 213 -4.03 4.67 -9.12
N ILE A 214 -3.84 3.38 -9.39
CA ILE A 214 -3.67 2.34 -8.38
C ILE A 214 -2.25 1.79 -8.48
N ARG A 215 -1.53 1.75 -7.35
CA ARG A 215 -0.16 1.21 -7.24
C ARG A 215 -0.08 0.20 -6.10
N ALA A 216 0.86 -0.73 -6.23
CA ALA A 216 1.26 -1.59 -5.13
C ALA A 216 2.72 -1.32 -4.75
N VAL A 217 3.03 -1.51 -3.47
CA VAL A 217 4.38 -1.44 -2.92
C VAL A 217 5.20 -2.63 -3.40
N ILE A 218 4.62 -3.84 -3.41
CA ILE A 218 5.23 -5.04 -3.98
C ILE A 218 4.23 -5.79 -4.86
N GLY A 219 4.72 -6.39 -5.93
CA GLY A 219 3.99 -7.28 -6.82
C GLY A 219 4.48 -8.73 -6.77
N LEU A 220 3.78 -9.65 -7.44
CA LEU A 220 4.27 -11.01 -7.67
C LEU A 220 5.55 -11.00 -8.52
N HIS A 221 5.67 -10.09 -9.49
CA HIS A 221 6.90 -9.93 -10.26
C HIS A 221 8.11 -9.64 -9.37
N ASP A 222 7.95 -8.79 -8.35
CA ASP A 222 9.03 -8.49 -7.39
C ASP A 222 9.47 -9.71 -6.61
N LEU A 223 8.54 -10.60 -6.24
CA LEU A 223 8.89 -11.84 -5.54
C LEU A 223 9.72 -12.76 -6.43
N ILE A 224 9.43 -12.81 -7.74
CA ILE A 224 10.17 -13.62 -8.71
C ILE A 224 11.56 -13.02 -8.97
N GLU A 225 11.63 -11.71 -9.15
CA GLU A 225 12.85 -11.00 -9.58
C GLU A 225 13.84 -10.76 -8.42
N LYS A 226 13.34 -10.38 -7.24
CA LYS A 226 14.19 -9.94 -6.12
C LYS A 226 14.49 -11.01 -5.08
N LEU A 227 13.66 -12.04 -4.99
CA LEU A 227 13.87 -13.14 -4.04
C LEU A 227 14.48 -14.38 -4.69
N GLY A 228 14.81 -14.33 -5.99
CA GLY A 228 15.31 -15.47 -6.75
C GLY A 228 16.46 -16.22 -6.06
N ASP A 229 17.53 -15.49 -5.74
CA ASP A 229 18.72 -16.04 -5.09
C ASP A 229 18.46 -16.54 -3.66
N LYS A 230 17.44 -15.98 -2.98
CA LYS A 230 17.10 -16.32 -1.58
C LYS A 230 16.17 -17.53 -1.47
N LEU A 231 15.31 -17.75 -2.47
CA LEU A 231 14.32 -18.83 -2.48
C LEU A 231 14.87 -20.13 -3.09
N GLY A 232 15.84 -20.01 -4.00
CA GLY A 232 16.34 -21.11 -4.80
C GLY A 232 15.48 -21.40 -6.02
N GLU A 233 16.08 -22.03 -7.03
CA GLU A 233 15.49 -22.20 -8.37
C GLU A 233 14.12 -22.91 -8.36
N SER A 234 13.94 -23.91 -7.49
CA SER A 234 12.69 -24.67 -7.38
C SER A 234 11.51 -23.79 -6.97
N GLU A 235 11.65 -22.98 -5.92
CA GLU A 235 10.57 -22.10 -5.44
C GLU A 235 10.28 -20.98 -6.44
N VAL A 236 11.32 -20.44 -7.09
CA VAL A 236 11.16 -19.46 -8.18
C VAL A 236 10.36 -20.06 -9.34
N GLN A 237 10.64 -21.31 -9.72
CA GLN A 237 9.89 -21.99 -10.76
C GLN A 237 8.43 -22.16 -10.37
N ARG A 238 8.13 -22.54 -9.12
CA ARG A 238 6.76 -22.64 -8.62
C ARG A 238 6.01 -21.30 -8.70
N LEU A 239 6.67 -20.18 -8.40
CA LEU A 239 6.09 -18.83 -8.56
C LEU A 239 5.81 -18.50 -10.04
N LYS A 240 6.76 -18.83 -10.93
CA LYS A 240 6.60 -18.61 -12.39
C LYS A 240 5.45 -19.45 -12.96
N ASP A 241 5.37 -20.72 -12.58
CA ASP A 241 4.28 -21.62 -13.00
C ASP A 241 2.92 -21.13 -12.49
N TYR A 242 2.88 -20.66 -11.24
CA TYR A 242 1.69 -20.06 -10.66
C TYR A 242 1.27 -18.79 -11.41
N ARG A 243 2.20 -17.88 -11.72
CA ARG A 243 1.96 -16.67 -12.52
C ARG A 243 1.48 -17.02 -13.92
N ALA A 244 2.08 -18.01 -14.59
CA ALA A 244 1.65 -18.45 -15.91
C ALA A 244 0.22 -19.01 -15.88
N ARG A 245 -0.15 -19.71 -14.80
CA ARG A 245 -1.48 -20.32 -14.66
C ARG A 245 -2.56 -19.35 -14.23
N TYR A 246 -2.27 -18.41 -13.33
CA TYR A 246 -3.26 -17.54 -12.68
C TYR A 246 -3.05 -16.04 -12.88
N GLY A 247 -1.98 -15.64 -13.58
CA GLY A 247 -1.68 -14.25 -13.88
C GLY A 247 -2.84 -13.54 -14.56
N ALA A 248 -3.01 -12.27 -14.22
CA ALA A 248 -3.95 -11.38 -14.88
C ALA A 248 -3.45 -10.95 -16.26
N GLU A 249 -4.40 -10.61 -17.13
CA GLU A 249 -4.16 -9.92 -18.41
C GLU A 249 -3.66 -8.48 -18.23
#